data_AF-A0A2H3IXN4-F1
#
_entry.id   AF-A0A2H3IXN4-F1
#
_cell.length_a   1.000
_cell.length_b   1.000
_cell.length_c   1.000
_cell.angle_alpha   90.00
_cell.angle_beta   90.00
_cell.angle_gamma   90.00
#
_symmetry.space_group_name_H-M   'P 1'
#
loop_
_entity.id
_entity.type
_entity.pdbx_description
1 polymer ?
#
loop_
_entity_poly.entity_id
_entity_poly.type
_entity_poly.pdbx_seq_one_letter_code
_entity_poly.pdbx_strand_id
1 'polypeptide(L)'
;MSRDELYAQLRRRMVERGEWDRLYSLLAQKLNESGWTDETRDRAQERIRGGEDIPVESVLEELRAGAGESVRAGVRAEVQKAIRVWMEAQVEG
;
A
#
# COMPACT_ATOMS: atom_id res chain seq x y z
N MET A 1 -4.45 -3.24 28.97
CA MET A 1 -4.47 -2.71 27.59
C MET A 1 -5.09 -3.76 26.69
N SER A 2 -6.12 -3.39 25.94
CA SER A 2 -6.66 -4.24 24.88
C SER A 2 -5.72 -4.25 23.67
N ARG A 3 -5.88 -5.25 22.80
CA ARG A 3 -5.11 -5.34 21.55
C ARG A 3 -5.34 -4.12 20.65
N ASP A 4 -6.55 -3.59 20.66
CA ASP A 4 -6.94 -2.45 19.83
C ASP A 4 -6.33 -1.15 20.37
N GLU A 5 -6.24 -0.99 21.69
CA GLU A 5 -5.53 0.13 22.34
C GLU A 5 -4.03 0.11 22.04
N LEU A 6 -3.40 -1.07 22.06
CA LEU A 6 -2.00 -1.24 21.69
C LEU A 6 -1.76 -0.90 20.21
N TYR A 7 -2.64 -1.39 19.33
CA TYR A 7 -2.56 -1.10 17.90
C TYR A 7 -2.71 0.41 17.61
N ALA A 8 -3.67 1.09 18.25
CA ALA A 8 -3.86 2.52 18.10
C ALA A 8 -2.62 3.32 18.57
N GLN A 9 -2.01 2.91 19.69
CA GLN A 9 -0.79 3.54 20.21
C GLN A 9 0.40 3.34 19.28
N LEU A 10 0.61 2.13 18.76
CA LEU A 10 1.68 1.85 17.80
C LEU A 10 1.48 2.66 16.52
N ARG A 11 0.27 2.66 15.96
CA ARG A 11 -0.06 3.45 14.77
C ARG A 11 0.21 4.94 14.99
N ARG A 12 -0.18 5.47 16.15
CA ARG A 12 0.10 6.87 16.52
C ARG A 12 1.60 7.17 16.56
N ARG A 13 2.40 6.34 17.24
CA ARG A 13 3.87 6.49 17.31
C ARG A 13 4.52 6.42 15.92
N MET A 14 4.02 5.53 15.05
CA MET A 14 4.51 5.37 13.69
C MET A 14 4.30 6.63 12.85
N VAL A 15 3.15 7.29 13.00
CA VAL A 15 2.85 8.56 12.31
C VAL A 15 3.66 9.72 12.90
N GLU A 16 3.68 9.87 14.23
CA GLU A 16 4.38 10.98 14.90
C GLU A 16 5.89 10.98 14.65
N ARG A 17 6.49 9.81 14.38
CA ARG A 17 7.94 9.64 14.12
C ARG A 17 8.29 9.60 12.63
N GLY A 18 7.31 9.74 11.72
CA GLY A 18 7.52 9.68 10.27
C GLY A 18 7.83 8.28 9.73
N GLU A 19 7.68 7.23 10.55
CA GLU A 19 7.89 5.84 10.14
C GLU A 19 6.82 5.38 9.15
N TRP A 20 5.61 5.95 9.26
CA TRP A 20 4.57 5.75 8.26
C TRP A 20 5.01 6.23 6.88
N ASP A 21 5.59 7.43 6.79
CA ASP A 21 6.03 8.00 5.52
C ASP A 21 7.19 7.19 4.91
N ARG A 22 8.08 6.67 5.76
CA ARG A 22 9.17 5.76 5.34
C ARG A 22 8.63 4.45 4.77
N LEU A 23 7.71 3.80 5.47
CA LEU A 23 7.09 2.55 5.01
C LEU A 23 6.25 2.76 3.75
N TYR A 24 5.54 3.88 3.66
CA TYR A 24 4.78 4.25 2.47
C TYR A 24 5.71 4.50 1.27
N SER A 25 6.82 5.22 1.47
CA SER A 25 7.81 5.46 0.43
C SER A 25 8.46 4.16 -0.06
N LEU A 26 8.79 3.24 0.86
CA LEU A 26 9.27 1.91 0.51
C LEU A 26 8.25 1.13 -0.33
N LEU A 27 6.97 1.13 0.09
CA LEU A 27 5.91 0.47 -0.68
C LEU A 27 5.79 1.09 -2.09
N ALA A 28 5.75 2.42 -2.21
CA ALA A 28 5.64 3.11 -3.49
C ALA A 28 6.83 2.79 -4.40
N GLN A 29 8.05 2.80 -3.86
CA GLN A 29 9.26 2.41 -4.59
C GLN A 29 9.15 0.97 -5.11
N LYS A 30 8.75 0.03 -4.26
CA LYS A 30 8.66 -1.39 -4.63
C LYS A 30 7.56 -1.68 -5.65
N LEU A 31 6.41 -1.02 -5.52
CA LEU A 31 5.35 -1.10 -6.54
C LEU A 31 5.86 -0.60 -7.89
N ASN A 32 6.59 0.52 -7.90
CA ASN A 32 7.19 1.07 -9.12
C ASN A 32 8.25 0.15 -9.74
N GLU A 33 9.24 -0.29 -8.95
CA GLU A 33 10.31 -1.20 -9.40
C GLU A 33 9.77 -2.54 -9.92
N SER A 34 8.64 -2.98 -9.37
CA SER A 34 8.01 -4.23 -9.80
C SER A 34 7.20 -4.12 -11.09
N GLY A 35 7.04 -2.91 -11.64
CA GLY A 35 6.17 -2.63 -12.80
C GLY A 35 4.68 -2.51 -12.48
N TRP A 36 4.28 -2.70 -11.21
CA TRP A 36 2.87 -2.67 -10.81
C TRP A 36 2.20 -1.31 -11.07
N THR A 37 2.94 -0.21 -10.87
CA THR A 37 2.45 1.15 -11.13
C THR A 37 2.09 1.34 -12.61
N ASP A 38 2.95 0.86 -13.51
CA ASP A 38 2.76 0.98 -14.95
C ASP A 38 1.62 0.05 -15.42
N GLU A 39 1.59 -1.20 -14.96
CA GLU A 39 0.48 -2.14 -15.25
C GLU A 39 -0.89 -1.60 -14.79
N THR A 40 -0.92 -0.91 -13.66
CA THR A 40 -2.15 -0.29 -13.14
C THR A 40 -2.56 0.92 -13.97
N ARG A 41 -1.59 1.72 -14.42
CA ARG A 41 -1.83 2.84 -15.35
C ARG A 41 -2.35 2.32 -16.70
N ASP A 42 -1.74 1.27 -17.23
CA ASP A 42 -2.09 0.71 -18.53
C ASP A 42 -3.51 0.15 -18.52
N ARG A 43 -3.89 -0.59 -17.48
CA ARG A 43 -5.28 -1.03 -17.26
C ARG A 43 -6.27 0.13 -17.22
N ALA A 44 -5.91 1.22 -16.53
CA ALA A 44 -6.75 2.42 -16.49
C ALA A 44 -6.93 3.02 -17.90
N GLN A 45 -5.85 3.11 -18.67
CA GLN A 45 -5.87 3.66 -20.02
C GLN A 45 -6.66 2.78 -20.99
N GLU A 46 -6.49 1.46 -20.94
CA GLU A 46 -7.28 0.51 -21.73
C GLU A 46 -8.77 0.64 -21.43
N ARG A 47 -9.13 0.77 -20.15
CA ARG A 47 -10.52 0.96 -19.73
C ARG A 47 -11.14 2.23 -20.32
N ILE A 48 -10.39 3.34 -20.29
CA ILE A 48 -10.82 4.64 -20.84
C ILE A 48 -10.92 4.58 -22.38
N ARG A 49 -9.99 3.89 -23.05
CA ARG A 49 -10.01 3.73 -24.52
C ARG A 49 -11.17 2.85 -25.01
N GLY A 50 -11.68 1.97 -24.16
CA GLY A 50 -12.70 0.98 -24.51
C GLY A 50 -14.16 1.43 -24.45
N GLY A 51 -14.48 2.69 -24.10
CA GLY A 51 -15.88 3.14 -23.98
C GLY A 51 -16.09 4.64 -23.82
N GLU A 52 -17.37 5.07 -23.97
CA GLU A 52 -17.90 6.44 -23.76
C GLU A 52 -17.49 7.03 -22.40
N ASP A 53 -17.39 8.37 -22.32
CA ASP A 53 -17.05 9.18 -21.13
C ASP A 53 -17.29 8.49 -19.78
N ILE A 54 -16.27 7.75 -19.32
CA ILE A 54 -16.33 7.02 -18.05
C ILE A 54 -15.89 8.00 -16.95
N PRO A 55 -16.68 8.15 -15.86
CA PRO A 55 -16.25 8.90 -14.69
C PRO A 55 -14.95 8.33 -14.11
N VAL A 56 -14.05 9.21 -13.67
CA VAL A 56 -12.77 8.83 -13.05
C VAL A 56 -13.01 7.95 -11.81
N GLU A 57 -14.07 8.23 -11.07
CA GLU A 57 -14.48 7.50 -9.87
C GLU A 57 -14.77 6.03 -10.18
N SER A 58 -15.45 5.74 -11.29
CA SER A 58 -15.75 4.36 -11.70
C SER A 58 -14.50 3.58 -12.07
N VAL A 59 -13.58 4.20 -12.82
CA VAL A 59 -12.28 3.58 -13.13
C VAL A 59 -11.48 3.33 -11.86
N LEU A 60 -11.52 4.26 -10.90
CA LEU A 60 -10.82 4.12 -9.63
C LEU A 60 -11.40 3.00 -8.76
N GLU A 61 -12.73 2.86 -8.70
CA GLU A 61 -13.39 1.76 -7.98
C GLU A 61 -13.04 0.40 -8.59
N GLU A 62 -13.07 0.29 -9.91
CA GLU A 62 -12.67 -0.93 -10.63
C GLU A 62 -11.20 -1.28 -10.35
N LEU A 63 -10.28 -0.31 -10.40
CA LEU A 63 -8.86 -0.55 -10.12
C LEU A 63 -8.60 -0.90 -8.66
N ARG A 64 -9.36 -0.30 -7.73
CA ARG A 64 -9.26 -0.61 -6.29
C ARG A 64 -9.72 -2.04 -6.00
N ALA A 65 -10.77 -2.50 -6.70
CA ALA A 65 -11.22 -3.88 -6.62
C ALA A 65 -10.11 -4.81 -7.14
N GLY A 66 -9.50 -5.60 -6.26
CA GLY A 66 -8.39 -6.49 -6.63
C GLY A 66 -7.00 -5.84 -6.61
N ALA A 67 -6.87 -4.55 -6.28
CA ALA A 67 -5.56 -3.89 -6.22
C ALA A 67 -4.62 -4.61 -5.24
N GLY A 68 -5.12 -4.97 -4.05
CA GLY A 68 -4.35 -5.66 -3.03
C GLY A 68 -3.83 -7.01 -3.52
N GLU A 69 -4.69 -7.81 -4.14
CA GLU A 69 -4.38 -9.13 -4.68
C GLU A 69 -3.41 -9.05 -5.86
N SER A 70 -3.48 -7.99 -6.66
CA SER A 70 -2.58 -7.76 -7.79
C SER A 70 -1.14 -7.39 -7.39
N VAL A 71 -0.90 -7.03 -6.12
CA VAL A 71 0.46 -6.77 -5.63
C VAL A 71 1.24 -8.07 -5.60
N ARG A 72 2.38 -8.09 -6.30
CA ARG A 72 3.30 -9.23 -6.35
C ARG A 72 3.71 -9.68 -4.93
N ALA A 73 3.77 -11.00 -4.74
CA ALA A 73 4.06 -11.60 -3.43
C ALA A 73 5.39 -11.13 -2.83
N GLY A 74 6.42 -10.91 -3.65
CA GLY A 74 7.72 -10.37 -3.20
C GLY A 74 7.63 -8.97 -2.59
N VAL A 75 6.91 -8.06 -3.26
CA VAL A 75 6.67 -6.69 -2.74
C VAL A 75 5.92 -6.74 -1.42
N ARG A 76 4.87 -7.55 -1.34
CA ARG A 76 4.09 -7.75 -0.11
C ARG A 76 4.96 -8.27 1.03
N ALA A 77 5.78 -9.28 0.78
CA ALA A 77 6.66 -9.89 1.78
C ALA A 77 7.71 -8.90 2.29
N GLU A 78 8.33 -8.11 1.42
CA GLU A 78 9.33 -7.11 1.79
C GLU A 78 8.74 -6.00 2.68
N VAL A 79 7.58 -5.45 2.31
CA VAL A 79 6.92 -4.41 3.10
C VAL A 79 6.42 -4.96 4.44
N GLN A 80 5.87 -6.19 4.46
CA GLN A 80 5.48 -6.86 5.71
C GLN A 80 6.68 -7.12 6.63
N LYS A 81 7.84 -7.48 6.07
CA LYS A 81 9.08 -7.63 6.84
C LYS A 81 9.50 -6.30 7.46
N ALA A 82 9.46 -5.20 6.71
CA ALA A 82 9.81 -3.87 7.23
C ALA A 82 8.88 -3.44 8.38
N ILE A 83 7.57 -3.67 8.24
CA ILE A 83 6.58 -3.40 9.30
C ILE A 83 6.90 -4.24 10.55
N ARG A 84 7.20 -5.53 10.37
CA ARG A 84 7.53 -6.44 11.49
C ARG A 84 8.78 -5.99 12.24
N VAL A 85 9.86 -5.68 11.54
CA VAL A 85 11.11 -5.18 12.15
C VAL A 85 10.84 -3.91 12.95
N TRP A 86 10.03 -2.99 12.42
CA TRP A 86 9.67 -1.77 13.13
C TRP A 86 8.87 -2.08 14.41
N MET A 87 7.90 -3.00 14.33
CA MET A 87 7.08 -3.41 15.48
C MET A 87 7.91 -4.09 16.58
N GLU A 88 8.84 -4.97 16.21
CA GLU A 88 9.74 -5.65 17.15
C GLU A 88 10.58 -4.62 17.93
N ALA A 89 11.12 -3.61 17.24
CA ALA A 89 11.83 -2.51 17.86
C ALA A 89 10.98 -1.62 18.80
N GLN A 90 9.64 -1.70 18.73
CA GLN A 90 8.77 -0.96 19.67
C GLN A 90 8.51 -1.72 20.97
N VAL A 91 8.80 -3.03 21.02
CA VAL A 91 8.51 -3.91 22.17
C VAL A 91 9.77 -4.19 22.99
N GLU A 92 10.96 -4.14 22.38
CA GLU A 92 12.25 -4.31 23.05
C GLU A 92 12.78 -3.03 23.74
N GLY A 93 11.95 -1.98 23.84
CA GLY A 93 12.29 -0.68 24.44
C GLY A 93 11.59 -0.41 25.77
#